data_AF-A0A379FH13-F1
#
_entry.id   AF-A0A379FH13-F1
#
_cell.length_a   1.000
_cell.length_b   1.000
_cell.length_c   1.000
_cell.angle_alpha   90.00
_cell.angle_beta   90.00
_cell.angle_gamma   90.00
#
_symmetry.space_group_name_H-M   'P 1'
#
loop_
_entity.id
_entity.type
_entity.pdbx_description
1 polymer ?
#
loop_
_entity_poly.entity_id
_entity_poly.type
_entity_poly.pdbx_seq_one_letter_code
_entity_poly.pdbx_strand_id
1 'polypeptide(L)'
;MEQSSRQRIDALDALRGIAILGILLLNISGFALLRVASFNPMHSGEATFADKLTWMGLNLFTQGKFLFIFALLFGGTLYLLSQRSVAWNVSRLIILALIGIIHTLLLWEGDILFPYSICGLFVLFFIKALPIKRQFILGWCSIYLARLF
;
A
#
# COMPACT_ATOMS: atom_id res chain seq x y z
N MET A 1 19.34 -30.86 17.06
CA MET A 1 19.06 -29.96 15.91
C MET A 1 17.57 -29.69 15.89
N GLU A 2 17.12 -28.71 16.66
CA GLU A 2 15.71 -28.32 16.67
C GLU A 2 15.51 -27.34 15.50
N GLN A 3 15.04 -27.87 14.37
CA GLN A 3 14.58 -27.03 13.27
C GLN A 3 13.32 -26.31 13.76
N SER A 4 13.46 -25.05 14.14
CA SER A 4 12.33 -24.13 14.28
C SER A 4 11.64 -24.07 12.91
N SER A 5 10.61 -24.90 12.75
CA SER A 5 9.64 -24.82 11.66
C SER A 5 9.09 -23.40 11.71
N ARG A 6 9.59 -22.54 10.82
CA ARG A 6 9.06 -21.19 10.57
C ARG A 6 7.56 -21.33 10.46
N GLN A 7 6.82 -20.92 11.49
CA GLN A 7 5.36 -20.82 11.41
C GLN A 7 5.04 -19.76 10.37
N ARG A 8 4.80 -20.20 9.14
CA ARG A 8 4.17 -19.37 8.12
C ARG A 8 2.78 -19.05 8.65
N ILE A 9 2.44 -17.76 8.63
CA ILE A 9 1.12 -17.32 9.03
C ILE A 9 0.27 -17.36 7.76
N ASP A 10 -0.37 -18.50 7.51
CA ASP A 10 -1.14 -18.72 6.27
C ASP A 10 -2.25 -17.67 6.09
N ALA A 11 -2.87 -17.23 7.21
CA ALA A 11 -3.84 -16.15 7.21
C ALA A 11 -3.25 -14.81 6.70
N LEU A 12 -1.99 -14.52 7.01
CA LEU A 12 -1.31 -13.30 6.57
C LEU A 12 -1.00 -13.36 5.07
N ASP A 13 -0.54 -14.52 4.60
CA ASP A 13 -0.26 -14.74 3.17
C ASP A 13 -1.56 -14.67 2.33
N ALA A 14 -2.65 -15.27 2.81
CA ALA A 14 -3.98 -15.20 2.17
C ALA A 14 -4.50 -13.76 2.10
N LEU A 15 -4.40 -13.01 3.21
CA LEU A 15 -4.87 -11.63 3.26
C LEU A 15 -4.05 -10.70 2.36
N ARG A 16 -2.74 -10.95 2.17
CA ARG A 16 -1.95 -10.24 1.14
C ARG A 16 -2.48 -10.53 -0.26
N GLY A 17 -2.79 -11.79 -0.57
CA GLY A 17 -3.35 -12.18 -1.86
C GLY A 17 -4.67 -11.44 -2.15
N ILE A 18 -5.58 -11.40 -1.18
CA ILE A 18 -6.85 -10.67 -1.28
C ILE A 18 -6.61 -9.16 -1.48
N ALA A 19 -5.67 -8.58 -0.75
CA ALA A 19 -5.31 -7.17 -0.90
C ALA A 19 -4.81 -6.85 -2.32
N ILE A 20 -3.94 -7.70 -2.87
CA ILE A 20 -3.39 -7.54 -4.22
C ILE A 20 -4.50 -7.70 -5.28
N LEU A 21 -5.42 -8.66 -5.12
CA LEU A 21 -6.55 -8.82 -6.03
C LEU A 21 -7.47 -7.59 -6.03
N GLY A 22 -7.72 -6.99 -4.87
CA GLY A 22 -8.49 -5.75 -4.79
C GLY A 22 -7.78 -4.55 -5.43
N ILE A 23 -6.46 -4.43 -5.25
CA ILE A 23 -5.64 -3.41 -5.91
C ILE A 23 -5.65 -3.62 -7.43
N LEU A 24 -5.58 -4.86 -7.91
CA LEU A 24 -5.66 -5.20 -9.33
C LEU A 24 -7.00 -4.75 -9.92
N LEU A 25 -8.11 -5.01 -9.23
CA LEU A 25 -9.45 -4.59 -9.67
C LEU A 25 -9.56 -3.07 -9.81
N LEU A 26 -9.01 -2.31 -8.85
CA LEU A 26 -8.92 -0.85 -8.94
C LEU A 26 -8.13 -0.40 -10.17
N ASN A 27 -6.96 -1.02 -10.40
CA ASN A 27 -6.12 -0.67 -11.54
C ASN A 27 -6.84 -0.95 -12.86
N ILE A 28 -7.47 -2.12 -13.02
CA ILE A 28 -8.25 -2.46 -14.22
C ILE A 28 -9.31 -1.40 -14.48
N SER A 29 -10.08 -1.01 -13.45
CA SER A 29 -11.09 0.03 -13.61
C SER A 29 -10.52 1.41 -13.92
N GLY A 30 -9.36 1.74 -13.35
CA GLY A 30 -8.66 3.00 -13.57
C GLY A 30 -8.05 3.11 -14.97
N PHE A 31 -7.62 2.00 -15.56
CA PHE A 31 -7.13 1.94 -16.95
C PHE A 31 -8.26 1.80 -17.98
N ALA A 32 -9.37 1.14 -17.62
CA ALA A 32 -10.51 0.93 -18.53
C ALA A 32 -11.36 2.19 -18.73
N LEU A 33 -11.42 3.10 -17.75
CA LEU A 33 -12.20 4.33 -17.84
C LEU A 33 -11.30 5.54 -18.14
N LEU A 34 -11.78 6.46 -19.00
CA LEU A 34 -11.13 7.75 -19.21
C LEU A 34 -11.07 8.49 -17.86
N ARG A 35 -9.90 8.97 -17.44
CA ARG A 35 -9.64 9.57 -16.10
C ARG A 35 -10.75 10.50 -15.58
N VAL A 36 -11.39 11.26 -16.48
CA VAL A 36 -12.48 12.20 -16.15
C VAL A 36 -13.80 11.49 -15.82
N ALA A 37 -14.12 10.38 -16.52
CA ALA A 37 -15.29 9.55 -16.25
C ALA A 37 -15.12 8.69 -14.97
N SER A 38 -13.88 8.39 -14.58
CA SER A 38 -13.56 7.68 -13.33
C SER A 38 -13.86 8.51 -12.08
N PHE A 39 -13.70 9.84 -12.16
CA PHE A 39 -14.04 10.77 -11.07
C PHE A 39 -15.49 11.28 -11.14
N ASN A 40 -16.07 11.39 -12.34
CA ASN A 40 -17.46 11.77 -12.51
C ASN A 40 -18.11 11.02 -13.70
N PRO A 41 -18.92 9.98 -13.44
CA PRO A 41 -19.61 9.23 -14.51
C PRO A 41 -20.67 10.06 -15.25
N MET A 42 -20.96 11.30 -14.83
CA MET A 42 -21.89 12.21 -15.53
C MET A 42 -21.25 12.96 -16.70
N HIS A 43 -19.93 12.88 -16.90
CA HIS A 43 -19.26 13.56 -18.01
C HIS A 43 -19.39 12.84 -19.37
N SER A 44 -19.73 11.54 -19.38
CA SER A 44 -19.84 10.76 -20.62
C SER A 44 -21.22 10.78 -21.27
N GLY A 45 -22.23 11.45 -20.69
CA GLY A 45 -23.57 11.63 -21.27
C GLY A 45 -24.44 10.36 -21.38
N GLU A 46 -23.84 9.17 -21.50
CA GLU A 46 -24.51 7.90 -21.80
C GLU A 46 -24.24 6.79 -20.76
N ALA A 47 -23.98 7.12 -19.50
CA ALA A 47 -23.79 6.11 -18.46
C ALA A 47 -25.11 5.42 -18.07
N THR A 48 -25.20 4.11 -18.29
CA THR A 48 -26.38 3.29 -17.93
C THR A 48 -26.52 3.20 -16.41
N PHE A 49 -27.73 2.93 -15.88
CA PHE A 49 -27.94 2.72 -14.44
C PHE A 49 -27.04 1.59 -13.88
N ALA A 50 -26.80 0.54 -14.67
CA ALA A 50 -25.88 -0.54 -14.33
C ALA A 50 -24.42 -0.07 -14.19
N ASP A 51 -23.96 0.86 -15.03
CA ASP A 51 -22.61 1.42 -14.97
C ASP A 51 -22.44 2.26 -13.70
N LYS A 52 -23.45 3.06 -13.35
CA LYS A 52 -23.46 3.86 -12.11
C LYS A 52 -23.43 2.97 -10.87
N LEU A 53 -24.18 1.87 -10.88
CA LEU A 53 -24.22 0.94 -9.75
C LEU A 53 -22.88 0.20 -9.59
N THR A 54 -22.26 -0.20 -10.71
CA THR A 54 -20.94 -0.86 -10.73
C THR A 54 -19.84 0.09 -10.29
N TRP A 55 -19.85 1.34 -10.78
CA TRP A 55 -18.92 2.38 -10.35
C TRP A 55 -19.09 2.71 -8.87
N MET A 56 -20.32 2.83 -8.38
CA MET A 56 -20.60 3.12 -6.98
C MET A 56 -20.18 1.95 -6.08
N GLY A 57 -20.48 0.72 -6.47
CA GLY A 57 -20.04 -0.48 -5.75
C GLY A 57 -18.51 -0.56 -5.69
N LEU A 58 -17.83 -0.33 -6.81
CA LEU A 58 -16.38 -0.37 -6.86
C LEU A 58 -15.75 0.73 -6.01
N ASN A 59 -16.26 1.97 -6.07
CA ASN A 59 -15.76 3.06 -5.24
C ASN A 59 -16.06 2.83 -3.75
N LEU A 60 -17.27 2.42 -3.38
CA LEU A 60 -17.62 2.21 -1.96
C LEU A 60 -16.85 1.05 -1.33
N PHE A 61 -16.67 -0.06 -2.06
CA PHE A 61 -16.03 -1.27 -1.51
C PHE A 61 -14.53 -1.27 -1.67
N THR A 62 -14.00 -0.67 -2.75
CA THR A 62 -12.63 -0.95 -3.17
C THR A 62 -11.73 0.27 -2.98
N GLN A 63 -12.26 1.48 -3.16
CA GLN A 63 -11.47 2.71 -3.07
C GLN A 63 -10.90 2.87 -1.65
N GLY A 64 -9.57 2.86 -1.54
CA GLY A 64 -8.84 3.02 -0.29
C GLY A 64 -8.81 1.81 0.66
N LYS A 65 -9.81 0.91 0.66
CA LYS A 65 -9.85 -0.20 1.63
C LYS A 65 -8.76 -1.26 1.42
N PHE A 66 -8.63 -1.75 0.18
CA PHE A 66 -7.59 -2.75 -0.12
C PHE A 66 -6.19 -2.15 -0.02
N LEU A 67 -6.05 -0.86 -0.34
CA LEU A 67 -4.81 -0.13 -0.15
C LEU A 67 -4.46 -0.01 1.34
N PHE A 68 -5.44 0.28 2.20
CA PHE A 68 -5.26 0.34 3.64
C PHE A 68 -4.89 -1.03 4.24
N ILE A 69 -5.57 -2.10 3.83
CA ILE A 69 -5.23 -3.47 4.24
C ILE A 69 -3.80 -3.81 3.80
N PHE A 70 -3.45 -3.52 2.54
CA PHE A 70 -2.10 -3.74 2.04
C PHE A 70 -1.05 -2.96 2.84
N ALA A 71 -1.30 -1.69 3.20
CA ALA A 71 -0.43 -0.88 4.06
C ALA A 71 -0.22 -1.49 5.44
N LEU A 72 -1.30 -1.93 6.09
CA LEU A 72 -1.20 -2.59 7.40
C LEU A 72 -0.37 -3.87 7.30
N LEU A 73 -0.60 -4.70 6.28
CA LEU A 73 0.14 -5.94 6.10
C LEU A 73 1.60 -5.68 5.75
N PHE A 74 1.89 -4.66 4.95
CA PHE A 74 3.26 -4.23 4.65
C PHE A 74 4.00 -3.81 5.91
N GLY A 75 3.39 -2.95 6.73
CA GLY A 75 3.94 -2.52 8.03
C GLY A 75 4.17 -3.69 8.99
N GLY A 76 3.18 -4.57 9.15
CA GLY A 76 3.32 -5.78 9.97
C GLY A 76 4.43 -6.71 9.48
N THR A 77 4.58 -6.84 8.16
CA THR A 77 5.68 -7.62 7.57
C THR A 77 7.03 -6.99 7.86
N LEU A 78 7.16 -5.67 7.74
CA LEU A 78 8.40 -4.95 8.08
C LEU A 78 8.79 -5.15 9.55
N TYR A 79 7.81 -5.10 10.47
CA TYR A 79 8.05 -5.33 11.88
C TYR A 79 8.57 -6.76 12.16
N LEU A 80 7.88 -7.78 11.63
CA LEU A 80 8.31 -9.18 11.77
C LEU A 80 9.71 -9.42 11.21
N LEU A 81 10.03 -8.76 10.10
CA LEU A 81 11.31 -8.92 9.42
C LEU A 81 12.44 -8.10 10.04
N SER A 82 12.11 -7.04 10.80
CA SER A 82 13.08 -6.21 11.54
C SER A 82 13.90 -7.03 12.53
N GLN A 83 13.33 -8.12 13.06
CA GLN A 83 13.98 -9.03 14.00
C GLN A 83 15.12 -9.88 13.39
N ARG A 84 15.25 -9.92 12.06
CA ARG A 84 16.28 -10.74 11.37
C ARG A 84 17.55 -9.97 11.03
N SER A 85 17.52 -9.22 9.94
CA SER A 85 18.69 -8.51 9.42
C SER A 85 18.25 -7.21 8.77
N VAL A 86 18.78 -6.11 9.27
CA VAL A 86 18.43 -4.78 8.76
C VAL A 86 19.04 -4.51 7.41
N ALA A 87 20.26 -4.97 7.14
CA ALA A 87 20.88 -4.83 5.83
C ALA A 87 20.00 -5.47 4.75
N TRP A 88 19.45 -6.66 5.03
CA TRP A 88 18.56 -7.36 4.10
C TRP A 88 17.25 -6.61 3.86
N ASN A 89 16.65 -6.05 4.91
CA ASN A 89 15.42 -5.28 4.79
C ASN A 89 15.62 -3.96 4.03
N VAL A 90 16.75 -3.29 4.26
CA VAL A 90 17.12 -2.07 3.54
C VAL A 90 17.32 -2.36 2.06
N SER A 91 18.08 -3.40 1.70
CA SER A 91 18.24 -3.80 0.30
C SER A 91 16.90 -4.10 -0.38
N ARG A 92 16.01 -4.82 0.31
CA ARG A 92 14.67 -5.13 -0.22
C ARG A 92 13.83 -3.87 -0.47
N LEU A 93 13.87 -2.91 0.45
CA LEU A 93 13.16 -1.64 0.31
C LEU A 93 13.76 -0.75 -0.78
N ILE A 94 15.09 -0.75 -0.95
CA ILE A 94 15.75 -0.03 -2.05
C ILE A 94 15.33 -0.62 -3.40
N ILE A 95 15.34 -1.96 -3.53
CA ILE A 95 14.86 -2.63 -4.75
C ILE A 95 13.39 -2.26 -5.01
N LEU A 96 12.55 -2.24 -3.97
CA LEU A 96 11.15 -1.84 -4.10
C LEU A 96 11.01 -0.38 -4.54
N ALA A 97 11.84 0.52 -4.04
CA ALA A 97 11.88 1.93 -4.43
C ALA A 97 12.27 2.09 -5.90
N LEU A 98 13.30 1.38 -6.35
CA LEU A 98 13.74 1.39 -7.74
C LEU A 98 12.66 0.88 -8.68
N ILE A 99 11.99 -0.22 -8.31
CA ILE A 99 10.85 -0.73 -9.08
C ILE A 99 9.72 0.31 -9.13
N GLY A 100 9.40 0.97 -8.01
CA GLY A 100 8.38 2.01 -7.98
C GLY A 100 8.72 3.23 -8.84
N ILE A 101 9.99 3.65 -8.87
CA ILE A 101 10.47 4.72 -9.77
C ILE A 101 10.31 4.32 -11.23
N ILE A 102 10.75 3.10 -11.58
CA ILE A 102 10.61 2.59 -12.94
C ILE A 102 9.12 2.50 -13.33
N HIS A 103 8.27 2.06 -12.40
CA HIS A 103 6.82 1.92 -12.62
C HIS A 103 6.15 3.28 -12.82
N THR A 104 6.45 4.26 -11.97
CA THR A 104 5.92 5.64 -12.10
C THR A 104 6.32 6.30 -13.40
N LEU A 105 7.57 6.12 -13.84
CA LEU A 105 8.09 6.74 -15.06
C LEU A 105 7.61 6.05 -16.35
N LEU A 106 7.49 4.72 -16.35
CA LEU A 106 7.21 3.96 -17.58
C LEU A 106 5.76 3.53 -17.74
N LEU A 107 5.03 3.30 -16.64
CA LEU A 107 3.72 2.63 -16.67
C LEU A 107 2.60 3.56 -16.21
N TRP A 108 2.67 4.10 -14.99
CA TRP A 108 1.59 4.88 -14.42
C TRP A 108 1.99 5.70 -13.19
N GLU A 109 1.53 6.95 -13.11
CA GLU A 109 1.81 7.86 -11.99
C GLU A 109 1.16 7.45 -10.65
N GLY A 110 0.26 6.46 -10.63
CA GLY A 110 -0.43 5.97 -9.44
C GLY A 110 0.31 4.89 -8.64
N ASP A 111 1.64 4.84 -8.73
CA ASP A 111 2.43 3.81 -8.06
C ASP A 111 2.36 3.89 -6.53
N ILE A 112 2.14 2.73 -5.92
CA ILE A 112 2.12 2.59 -4.46
C ILE A 112 3.45 2.04 -3.93
N LEU A 113 4.31 1.45 -4.77
CA LEU A 113 5.55 0.82 -4.32
C LEU A 113 6.56 1.85 -3.81
N PHE A 114 6.74 2.94 -4.55
CA PHE A 114 7.67 4.01 -4.20
C PHE A 114 7.35 4.65 -2.84
N PRO A 115 6.15 5.22 -2.59
CA PRO A 115 5.84 5.81 -1.29
C PRO A 115 5.98 4.81 -0.13
N TYR A 116 5.59 3.55 -0.34
CA TYR A 116 5.70 2.51 0.70
C TYR A 116 7.15 2.15 1.00
N SER A 117 8.01 2.12 -0.03
CA SER A 117 9.43 1.86 0.16
C SER A 117 10.12 2.94 1.00
N ILE A 118 9.81 4.21 0.75
CA ILE A 118 10.32 5.35 1.50
C ILE A 118 9.79 5.33 2.93
N CYS A 119 8.48 5.16 3.12
CA CYS A 119 7.88 5.00 4.45
C CYS A 119 8.52 3.83 5.21
N GLY A 120 8.75 2.70 4.54
CA GLY A 120 9.40 1.53 5.14
C GLY A 120 10.83 1.81 5.59
N LEU A 121 11.61 2.54 4.81
CA LEU A 121 12.98 2.94 5.17
C LEU A 121 12.97 3.87 6.40
N PHE A 122 12.07 4.86 6.41
CA PHE A 122 11.86 5.74 7.55
C PHE A 122 11.51 4.96 8.82
N VAL A 123 10.53 4.04 8.73
CA VAL A 123 10.10 3.22 9.86
C VAL A 123 11.24 2.34 10.38
N LEU A 124 11.99 1.67 9.51
CA LEU A 124 13.14 0.86 9.93
C LEU A 124 14.23 1.68 10.63
N PHE A 125 14.48 2.90 10.14
CA PHE A 125 15.42 3.82 10.77
C PHE A 125 14.96 4.21 12.18
N PHE A 126 13.68 4.60 12.33
CA PHE A 126 13.10 4.99 13.61
C PHE A 126 12.97 3.84 14.63
N ILE A 127 12.66 2.63 14.17
CA ILE A 127 12.58 1.44 15.02
C ILE A 127 13.91 1.19 15.73
N LYS A 128 15.04 1.47 15.07
CA LYS A 128 16.37 1.27 15.63
C LYS A 128 16.90 2.47 16.42
N ALA A 129 16.61 3.68 15.96
CA ALA A 129 17.22 4.88 16.51
C ALA A 129 16.58 5.37 17.82
N LEU A 130 15.30 5.07 18.05
CA LEU A 130 14.52 5.70 19.12
C LEU A 130 13.74 4.71 19.99
N PRO A 131 13.56 5.00 21.30
CA PRO A 131 12.70 4.23 22.18
C PRO A 131 11.23 4.36 21.77
N ILE A 132 10.42 3.32 22.06
CA ILE A 132 9.01 3.17 21.62
C ILE A 132 8.17 4.43 21.89
N LYS A 133 8.37 5.09 23.04
CA LYS A 133 7.62 6.29 23.44
C LYS A 133 7.82 7.46 22.48
N ARG A 134 9.02 7.63 21.93
CA ARG A 134 9.33 8.70 20.97
C ARG A 134 8.84 8.37 19.55
N GLN A 135 8.74 7.08 19.20
CA GLN A 135 8.16 6.65 17.93
C GLN A 135 6.67 6.99 17.84
N PHE A 136 5.91 6.80 18.93
CA PHE A 136 4.51 7.21 18.99
C PHE A 136 4.33 8.73 18.83
N ILE A 137 5.18 9.53 19.49
CA ILE A 137 5.14 11.00 19.39
C ILE A 137 5.44 11.46 17.96
N LEU A 138 6.45 10.87 17.31
CA LEU A 138 6.79 11.18 15.92
C LEU A 138 5.69 10.76 14.94
N GLY A 139 5.07 9.60 15.15
CA GLY A 139 3.91 9.16 14.37
C GLY A 139 2.76 10.14 14.47
N TRP A 140 2.41 10.54 15.69
CA TRP A 140 1.39 11.56 15.94
C TRP A 140 1.75 12.91 15.32
N CYS A 141 2.99 13.38 15.45
CA CYS A 141 3.45 14.60 14.79
C CYS A 141 3.30 14.53 13.27
N SER A 142 3.64 13.40 12.63
CA SER A 142 3.49 13.27 11.18
C SER A 142 2.03 13.35 10.72
N ILE A 143 1.10 12.78 11.50
CA ILE A 143 -0.34 12.83 11.22
C ILE A 143 -0.86 14.26 11.36
N TYR A 144 -0.45 14.96 12.42
CA TYR A 144 -0.82 16.36 12.62
C TYR A 144 -0.28 17.27 11.51
N LEU A 145 0.95 17.03 11.06
CA LEU A 145 1.60 17.82 10.02
C LEU A 145 0.98 17.56 8.64
N ALA A 146 0.64 16.29 8.34
CA ALA A 146 -0.08 15.92 7.13
C ALA A 146 -1.52 16.44 7.07
N ARG A 147 -2.13 16.77 8.22
CA ARG A 147 -3.44 17.42 8.29
C ARG A 147 -3.38 18.94 8.13
N LEU A 148 -2.20 19.53 8.28
CA LEU A 148 -1.99 20.98 8.24
C LEU A 148 -1.73 21.49 6.80
N PHE A 149 -1.41 20.59 5.88
CA PHE A 149 -1.25 20.82 4.44
C PHE A 149 -2.43 20.22 3.67
#